data_AF-A0A5D0QLB4-F1
#
_entry.id   AF-A0A5D0QLB4-F1
#
_cell.length_a   1.000
_cell.length_b   1.000
_cell.length_c   1.000
_cell.angle_alpha   90.00
_cell.angle_beta   90.00
_cell.angle_gamma   90.00
#
_symmetry.space_group_name_H-M   'P 1'
#
loop_
_entity.id
_entity.type
_entity.pdbx_description
1 polymer ?
#
loop_
_entity_poly.entity_id
_entity_poly.type
_entity_poly.pdbx_seq_one_letter_code
_entity_poly.pdbx_strand_id
1 'polypeptide(L)'
;MRTTLSPERLAVLAAEGKAEAAKSRFVDPCAAAQSKKLLRERGEEWAASVLMRDLSRRSLAFPHLPWLEDGEIETLILADRAEWEQITRAFESA
;
A
#
# COMPACT_ATOMS: atom_id res chain seq x y z
N MET A 1 -12.33 -1.99 5.49
CA MET A 1 -12.10 -0.59 5.93
C MET A 1 -11.48 0.17 4.77
N ARG A 2 -11.80 1.45 4.57
CA ARG A 2 -11.16 2.30 3.56
C ARG A 2 -10.08 3.19 4.18
N THR A 3 -9.14 3.67 3.36
CA THR A 3 -8.14 4.64 3.78
C THR A 3 -8.75 5.96 4.22
N THR A 4 -8.09 6.65 5.15
CA THR A 4 -8.42 8.01 5.59
C THR A 4 -7.59 9.09 4.88
N LEU A 5 -6.66 8.69 4.02
CA LEU A 5 -5.82 9.61 3.26
C LEU A 5 -6.63 10.28 2.15
N SER A 6 -6.30 11.55 1.85
CA SER A 6 -6.93 12.26 0.74
C SER A 6 -6.44 11.73 -0.61
N PRO A 7 -7.23 11.84 -1.69
CA PRO A 7 -6.82 11.42 -3.04
C PRO A 7 -5.51 12.06 -3.51
N GLU A 8 -5.27 13.33 -3.15
CA GLU A 8 -4.04 14.06 -3.50
C GLU A 8 -2.84 13.43 -2.80
N ARG A 9 -2.99 13.05 -1.52
CA ARG A 9 -1.92 12.36 -0.80
C ARG A 9 -1.65 10.98 -1.38
N LEU A 10 -2.70 10.23 -1.75
CA LEU A 10 -2.56 8.92 -2.39
C LEU A 10 -1.80 9.03 -3.73
N ALA A 11 -2.08 10.05 -4.55
CA ALA A 11 -1.36 10.28 -5.80
C ALA A 11 0.13 10.54 -5.57
N VAL A 12 0.49 11.31 -4.54
CA VAL A 12 1.89 11.54 -4.16
C VAL A 12 2.54 10.24 -3.71
N LEU A 13 1.88 9.45 -2.85
CA LEU A 13 2.40 8.17 -2.38
C LEU A 13 2.57 7.15 -3.51
N ALA A 14 1.68 7.15 -4.50
CA ALA A 14 1.81 6.29 -5.67
C ALA A 14 3.03 6.66 -6.53
N ALA A 15 3.34 7.96 -6.65
CA ALA A 15 4.55 8.42 -7.32
C ALA A 15 5.82 8.05 -6.52
N GLU A 16 5.79 8.25 -5.20
CA GLU A 16 6.87 7.84 -4.29
C GLU A 16 7.12 6.32 -4.33
N GLY A 17 6.05 5.51 -4.29
CA GLY A 17 6.13 4.05 -4.35
C GLY A 17 6.73 3.55 -5.66
N LYS A 18 6.33 4.13 -6.80
CA LYS A 18 6.96 3.84 -8.10
C LYS A 18 8.44 4.21 -8.13
N ALA A 19 8.80 5.37 -7.59
CA ALA A 19 10.19 5.80 -7.53
C ALA A 19 11.04 4.89 -6.63
N GLU A 20 10.47 4.41 -5.51
CA GLU A 20 11.13 3.45 -4.62
C GLU A 20 11.37 2.11 -5.33
N ALA A 21 10.33 1.54 -5.94
CA ALA A 21 10.44 0.30 -6.70
C ALA A 21 11.49 0.41 -7.83
N ALA A 22 11.59 1.55 -8.49
CA ALA A 22 12.55 1.77 -9.59
C ALA A 22 14.02 1.75 -9.15
N LYS A 23 14.33 1.83 -7.85
CA LYS A 23 15.72 1.77 -7.35
C LYS A 23 16.36 0.40 -7.59
N SER A 24 15.56 -0.63 -7.80
CA SER A 24 16.01 -2.00 -8.05
C SER A 24 15.25 -2.59 -9.23
N ARG A 25 15.94 -3.38 -10.05
CA ARG A 25 15.28 -4.19 -11.09
C ARG A 25 14.53 -5.39 -10.52
N PHE A 26 14.79 -5.71 -9.26
CA PHE A 26 14.23 -6.86 -8.54
C PHE A 26 13.32 -6.37 -7.43
N VAL A 27 12.24 -7.12 -7.20
CA VAL A 27 11.34 -6.90 -6.07
C VAL A 27 12.12 -7.02 -4.76
N ASP A 28 11.90 -6.08 -3.84
CA ASP A 28 12.41 -6.18 -2.47
C ASP A 28 11.65 -7.30 -1.72
N PRO A 29 12.33 -8.38 -1.28
CA PRO A 29 11.67 -9.45 -0.54
C PRO A 29 11.07 -9.00 0.79
N CYS A 30 11.65 -7.98 1.44
CA CYS A 30 11.13 -7.42 2.68
C CYS A 30 9.81 -6.67 2.42
N ALA A 31 9.77 -5.83 1.40
CA ALA A 31 8.56 -5.13 0.98
C ALA A 31 7.45 -6.12 0.57
N ALA A 32 7.80 -7.18 -0.16
CA ALA A 32 6.85 -8.24 -0.53
C ALA A 32 6.30 -9.01 0.69
N ALA A 33 7.13 -9.26 1.71
CA ALA A 33 6.66 -9.88 2.95
C ALA A 33 5.76 -8.93 3.76
N GLN A 34 6.12 -7.65 3.81
CA GLN A 34 5.35 -6.62 4.51
C GLN A 34 3.99 -6.37 3.85
N SER A 35 3.91 -6.31 2.53
CA SER A 35 2.64 -6.10 1.83
C SER A 35 1.67 -7.26 2.06
N LYS A 36 2.15 -8.51 2.10
CA LYS A 36 1.33 -9.67 2.49
C LYS A 36 0.77 -9.53 3.90
N LYS A 37 1.60 -9.06 4.85
CA LYS A 37 1.16 -8.79 6.22
C LYS A 37 0.08 -7.70 6.25
N LEU A 38 0.30 -6.60 5.54
CA LEU A 38 -0.66 -5.49 5.44
C LEU A 38 -1.99 -5.94 4.83
N LEU A 39 -1.97 -6.70 3.73
CA LEU A 39 -3.20 -7.22 3.11
C LEU A 39 -4.00 -8.11 4.07
N ARG A 40 -3.32 -8.91 4.90
CA ARG A 40 -3.95 -9.74 5.92
C ARG A 40 -4.56 -8.92 7.06
N GLU A 41 -3.88 -7.86 7.49
CA GLU A 41 -4.27 -7.07 8.68
C GLU A 41 -5.27 -5.95 8.34
N ARG A 42 -5.08 -5.27 7.22
CA ARG A 42 -5.89 -4.13 6.75
C ARG A 42 -7.03 -4.55 5.82
N GLY A 43 -6.85 -5.67 5.12
CA GLY A 43 -7.81 -6.22 4.16
C GLY A 43 -7.68 -5.61 2.75
N GLU A 44 -8.26 -6.31 1.77
CA GLU A 44 -8.23 -5.91 0.35
C GLU A 44 -9.03 -4.64 0.07
N GLU A 45 -10.10 -4.36 0.84
CA GLU A 45 -10.88 -3.13 0.68
C GLU A 45 -10.03 -1.88 0.96
N TRP A 46 -9.17 -1.95 1.99
CA TRP A 46 -8.25 -0.86 2.30
C TRP A 46 -7.23 -0.70 1.19
N ALA A 47 -6.63 -1.79 0.72
CA ALA A 47 -5.66 -1.75 -0.36
C ALA A 47 -6.27 -1.19 -1.67
N ALA A 48 -7.48 -1.61 -2.03
CA ALA A 48 -8.19 -1.09 -3.20
C ALA A 48 -8.46 0.42 -3.08
N SER A 49 -8.80 0.89 -1.88
CA SER A 49 -8.99 2.33 -1.63
C SER A 49 -7.70 3.14 -1.69
N VAL A 50 -6.56 2.58 -1.28
CA VAL A 50 -5.24 3.22 -1.40
C VAL A 50 -4.79 3.30 -2.86
N LEU A 51 -4.92 2.19 -3.59
CA LEU A 51 -4.47 2.07 -4.98
C LEU A 51 -5.43 2.69 -5.98
N MET A 52 -6.61 3.13 -5.52
CA MET A 52 -7.65 3.76 -6.35
C MET A 52 -8.07 2.88 -7.54
N ARG A 53 -8.03 1.55 -7.38
CA ARG A 53 -8.40 0.58 -8.41
C ARG A 53 -8.99 -0.69 -7.82
N ASP A 54 -9.67 -1.46 -8.66
CA ASP A 54 -10.17 -2.78 -8.32
C ASP A 54 -9.04 -3.82 -8.18
N LEU A 55 -9.18 -4.74 -7.20
CA LEU A 55 -8.22 -5.80 -6.88
C LEU A 55 -8.76 -7.22 -7.12
N SER A 56 -9.74 -7.37 -8.04
CA SER A 56 -10.30 -8.69 -8.36
C SER A 56 -9.32 -9.63 -9.08
N ARG A 57 -8.33 -9.09 -9.79
CA ARG A 57 -7.26 -9.88 -10.42
C ARG A 57 -6.41 -10.56 -9.35
N ARG A 58 -6.26 -11.88 -9.44
CA ARG A 58 -5.52 -12.69 -8.45
C ARG A 58 -4.09 -13.00 -8.89
N SER A 59 -3.23 -13.21 -7.88
CA SER A 59 -1.89 -13.73 -8.10
C SER A 59 -1.95 -15.16 -8.64
N LEU A 60 -1.10 -15.45 -9.63
CA LEU A 60 -0.98 -16.80 -10.21
C LEU A 60 -0.40 -17.80 -9.20
N ALA A 61 0.57 -17.37 -8.40
CA ALA A 61 1.24 -18.23 -7.41
C ALA A 61 0.44 -18.35 -6.11
N PHE A 62 -0.32 -17.32 -5.75
CA PHE A 62 -1.09 -17.25 -4.50
C PHE A 62 -2.52 -16.76 -4.79
N PRO A 63 -3.46 -17.63 -5.22
CA PRO A 63 -4.80 -17.21 -5.65
C PRO A 63 -5.65 -16.48 -4.61
N HIS A 64 -5.28 -16.59 -3.32
CA HIS A 64 -5.91 -15.89 -2.21
C HIS A 64 -5.38 -14.45 -2.00
N LEU A 65 -4.43 -14.00 -2.82
CA LEU A 65 -3.89 -12.65 -2.80
C LEU A 65 -4.18 -11.93 -4.12
N PRO A 66 -4.37 -10.60 -4.09
CA PRO A 66 -4.51 -9.80 -5.29
C PRO A 66 -3.20 -9.75 -6.08
N TRP A 67 -3.32 -9.53 -7.38
CA TRP A 67 -2.22 -9.14 -8.23
C TRP A 67 -1.88 -7.66 -8.00
N LEU A 68 -0.62 -7.37 -7.68
CA LEU A 68 -0.09 -6.03 -7.52
C LEU A 68 0.82 -5.69 -8.71
N GLU A 69 0.71 -4.46 -9.17
CA GLU A 69 1.55 -3.87 -10.22
C GLU A 69 2.81 -3.24 -9.63
N ASP A 70 3.75 -2.88 -10.50
CA ASP A 70 5.03 -2.30 -10.08
C ASP A 70 4.84 -1.00 -9.29
N GLY A 71 5.49 -0.91 -8.13
CA GLY A 71 5.38 0.22 -7.20
C GLY A 71 4.20 0.17 -6.24
N GLU A 72 3.24 -0.74 -6.43
CA GLU A 72 2.06 -0.81 -5.55
C GLU A 72 2.36 -1.44 -4.19
N ILE A 73 3.32 -2.36 -4.12
CA ILE A 73 3.82 -2.91 -2.86
C ILE A 73 4.32 -1.77 -1.97
N GLU A 74 5.17 -0.91 -2.53
CA GLU A 74 5.76 0.24 -1.87
C GLU A 74 4.69 1.28 -1.53
N THR A 75 3.75 1.53 -2.44
CA THR A 75 2.62 2.45 -2.22
C THR A 75 1.78 2.04 -1.01
N LEU A 76 1.44 0.75 -0.88
CA LEU A 76 0.69 0.25 0.28
C LEU A 76 1.46 0.43 1.59
N ILE A 77 2.77 0.16 1.59
CA ILE A 77 3.62 0.34 2.77
C ILE A 77 3.68 1.82 3.19
N LEU A 78 3.88 2.72 2.22
CA LEU A 78 3.92 4.16 2.46
C LEU A 78 2.57 4.69 2.96
N ALA A 79 1.45 4.17 2.44
CA ALA A 79 0.12 4.56 2.88
C ALA A 79 -0.18 4.14 4.31
N ASP A 80 0.17 2.90 4.71
CA ASP A 80 0.01 2.44 6.09
C ASP A 80 0.82 3.32 7.05
N ARG A 81 2.07 3.62 6.69
CA ARG A 81 2.92 4.54 7.46
C ARG A 81 2.31 5.94 7.57
N ALA A 82 1.82 6.50 6.46
CA ALA A 82 1.23 7.84 6.46
C ALA A 82 -0.02 7.94 7.34
N GLU A 83 -0.86 6.90 7.35
CA GLU A 83 -2.02 6.85 8.26
C GLU A 83 -1.58 6.75 9.73
N TRP A 84 -0.57 5.93 10.04
CA TRP A 84 -0.01 5.88 11.39
C TRP A 84 0.52 7.23 11.84
N GLU A 85 1.26 7.93 10.98
CA GLU A 85 1.77 9.28 11.27
C GLU A 85 0.62 10.29 11.51
N GLN A 86 -0.49 10.21 10.78
CA GLN A 86 -1.67 11.03 11.04
C GLN A 86 -2.28 10.77 12.41
N ILE A 87 -2.39 9.49 12.79
CA ILE A 87 -2.92 9.07 14.10
C ILE A 87 -2.02 9.59 15.22
N THR A 88 -0.70 9.39 15.12
CA THR A 88 0.25 9.84 16.14
C THR A 88 0.21 11.36 16.31
N ARG A 89 0.19 12.14 15.22
CA ARG A 89 0.08 13.60 15.29
C ARG A 89 -1.21 14.08 15.93
N ALA A 90 -2.32 13.37 15.71
CA ALA A 90 -3.60 13.71 16.33
C ALA A 90 -3.56 13.53 17.86
N PHE A 91 -2.81 12.53 18.36
CA PHE A 91 -2.60 12.33 19.80
C PHE A 91 -1.66 13.37 20.42
N GLU A 92 -0.64 13.84 19.70
CA GLU A 92 0.27 14.88 20.21
C GLU A 92 -0.35 16.28 20.27
N SER A 93 -1.44 16.50 19.51
CA SER A 93 -2.13 17.79 19.41
C SER A 93 -3.37 17.89 20.33
N ALA A 94 -3.65 16.85 21.12
CA ALA A 94 -4.80 16.73 22.02
C ALA A 94 -4.39 16.91 23.49
#